data_AF-A0A3L7SBE1-F1
#
_entry.id   AF-A0A3L7SBE1-F1
#
_cell.length_a   1.000
_cell.length_b   1.000
_cell.length_c   1.000
_cell.angle_alpha   90.00
_cell.angle_beta   90.00
_cell.angle_gamma   90.00
#
_symmetry.space_group_name_H-M   'P 1'
#
loop_
_entity.id
_entity.type
_entity.pdbx_description
1 polymer ?
#
loop_
_entity_poly.entity_id
_entity_poly.type
_entity_poly.pdbx_seq_one_letter_code
_entity_poly.pdbx_strand_id
1 'polypeptide(L)'
;MAVEAVNCSQFFRDESCGKCVPCRIGSQKIVELGEELLAGRVDDSAFTDREQLAGELSRAMEMTSICGLGMVAAKPFQSALQFFAADLRRHVRGN
;
A
#
# COMPACT_ATOMS: atom_id res chain seq x y z
N MET A 1 10.78 8.48 1.96
CA MET A 1 9.41 8.22 2.45
C MET A 1 8.80 7.00 1.78
N ALA A 2 8.96 6.82 0.46
CA ALA A 2 8.45 5.66 -0.26
C ALA A 2 9.01 4.33 0.27
N VAL A 3 10.32 4.24 0.49
CA VAL A 3 10.97 3.01 1.01
C VAL A 3 10.47 2.68 2.42
N GLU A 4 10.40 3.67 3.30
CA GLU A 4 9.93 3.49 4.68
C GLU A 4 8.45 3.05 4.72
N ALA A 5 7.61 3.59 3.83
CA ALA A 5 6.22 3.20 3.72
C ALA A 5 6.07 1.72 3.31
N VAL A 6 6.86 1.27 2.33
CA VAL A 6 6.86 -0.14 1.89
C VAL A 6 7.36 -1.06 3.00
N ASN A 7 8.44 -0.70 3.69
CA ASN A 7 8.96 -1.49 4.82
C ASN A 7 7.93 -1.63 5.95
N CYS A 8 7.24 -0.54 6.32
CA CYS A 8 6.16 -0.61 7.31
C CYS A 8 4.99 -1.47 6.83
N SER A 9 4.61 -1.39 5.56
CA SER A 9 3.57 -2.25 4.98
C SER A 9 3.96 -3.73 4.96
N GLN A 10 5.24 -4.06 4.72
CA GLN A 10 5.76 -5.42 4.82
C GLN A 10 5.62 -5.98 6.25
N PHE A 11 5.94 -5.18 7.26
CA PHE A 11 5.71 -5.58 8.66
C PHE A 11 4.24 -5.94 8.93
N PHE A 12 3.29 -5.12 8.50
CA PHE A 12 1.87 -5.43 8.70
C PHE A 12 1.39 -6.67 7.93
N ARG A 13 1.95 -6.92 6.74
CA ARG A 13 1.69 -8.15 5.99
C ARG A 13 2.21 -9.37 6.75
N ASP A 14 3.44 -9.30 7.25
CA ASP A 14 4.12 -10.41 7.92
C ASP A 14 3.51 -10.72 9.30
N GLU A 15 3.06 -9.70 10.02
CA GLU A 15 2.36 -9.82 11.30
C GLU A 15 0.85 -10.09 11.15
N SER A 16 0.36 -10.28 9.91
CA SER A 16 -1.02 -10.71 9.69
C SER A 16 -1.22 -12.12 10.22
N CYS A 17 -2.17 -12.31 11.14
CA CYS A 17 -2.57 -13.65 11.59
C CYS A 17 -3.30 -14.48 10.50
N GLY A 18 -3.58 -13.89 9.34
CA GLY A 18 -4.16 -14.57 8.18
C GLY A 18 -5.65 -14.94 8.27
N LYS A 19 -6.33 -14.61 9.37
CA LYS A 19 -7.71 -15.05 9.64
C LYS A 19 -8.78 -14.41 8.75
N CYS A 20 -8.65 -13.12 8.42
CA CYS A 20 -9.60 -12.43 7.54
C CYS A 20 -8.97 -12.15 6.18
N VAL A 21 -9.72 -12.47 5.11
CA VAL A 21 -9.35 -12.23 3.71
C VAL A 21 -8.93 -10.78 3.44
N PRO A 22 -9.68 -9.73 3.87
CA PRO A 22 -9.28 -8.35 3.61
C PRO A 22 -7.89 -8.02 4.16
N CYS A 23 -7.54 -8.47 5.37
CA CYS A 23 -6.20 -8.27 5.91
C CYS A 23 -5.15 -9.12 5.18
N ARG A 24 -5.39 -10.44 5.04
CA ARG A 24 -4.40 -11.38 4.47
C ARG A 24 -4.03 -11.04 3.03
N ILE A 25 -5.02 -10.77 2.19
CA ILE A 25 -4.81 -10.50 0.76
C ILE A 25 -4.60 -9.01 0.50
N GLY A 26 -5.29 -8.14 1.24
CA GLY A 26 -5.16 -6.69 1.07
C GLY A 26 -3.78 -6.18 1.45
N SER A 27 -3.21 -6.64 2.59
CA SER A 27 -1.85 -6.25 2.99
C SER A 27 -0.79 -6.70 1.98
N GLN A 28 -0.92 -7.92 1.44
CA GLN A 28 -0.05 -8.40 0.37
C GLN A 28 -0.13 -7.50 -0.88
N LYS A 29 -1.34 -7.17 -1.33
CA LYS A 29 -1.53 -6.27 -2.49
C LYS A 29 -0.92 -4.88 -2.26
N ILE A 30 -1.05 -4.32 -1.06
CA ILE A 30 -0.43 -3.03 -0.73
C ILE A 30 1.09 -3.10 -0.86
N VAL A 31 1.71 -4.18 -0.39
CA VAL A 31 3.17 -4.37 -0.54
C VAL A 31 3.56 -4.52 -2.01
N GLU A 32 2.84 -5.32 -2.78
CA GLU A 32 3.10 -5.51 -4.22
C GLU A 32 3.07 -4.17 -4.98
N LEU A 33 2.07 -3.33 -4.71
CA LEU A 33 1.96 -1.98 -5.30
C LEU A 33 3.20 -1.12 -5.00
N GLY A 34 3.65 -1.14 -3.74
CA GLY A 34 4.83 -0.40 -3.31
C GLY A 34 6.13 -0.93 -3.91
N GLU A 35 6.31 -2.24 -3.97
CA GLU A 35 7.49 -2.88 -4.55
C GLU A 35 7.59 -2.67 -6.07
N GLU A 36 6.46 -2.69 -6.78
CA GLU A 36 6.41 -2.31 -8.20
C GLU A 36 6.81 -0.86 -8.42
N LEU A 37 6.34 0.05 -7.57
CA LEU A 37 6.70 1.46 -7.61
C LEU A 37 8.20 1.65 -7.37
N LEU A 38 8.74 1.10 -6.28
CA LEU A 38 10.17 1.22 -5.94
C LEU A 38 11.09 0.62 -7.01
N ALA A 39 10.62 -0.40 -7.74
CA ALA A 39 11.36 -1.01 -8.82
C ALA A 39 11.28 -0.23 -10.16
N GLY A 40 10.62 0.93 -10.20
CA GLY A 40 10.48 1.73 -11.42
C GLY A 40 9.64 1.04 -12.50
N ARG A 41 8.69 0.17 -12.11
CA ARG A 41 7.83 -0.58 -13.04
C ARG A 41 6.46 0.09 -13.27
N VAL A 42 6.28 1.30 -12.76
CA VAL A 42 5.03 2.05 -12.79
C VAL A 42 5.25 3.33 -13.59
N ASP A 43 4.51 3.52 -14.68
CA ASP A 43 4.46 4.81 -15.39
C ASP A 43 3.41 5.75 -14.79
N ASP A 44 3.37 7.00 -15.26
CA ASP A 44 2.52 8.06 -14.67
C ASP A 44 1.01 7.74 -14.77
N SER A 45 0.57 7.16 -15.88
CA SER A 45 -0.81 6.70 -16.03
C SER A 45 -1.12 5.61 -15.01
N ALA A 46 -0.25 4.60 -14.93
CA ALA A 46 -0.45 3.47 -14.06
C ALA A 46 -0.19 3.80 -12.57
N PHE A 47 0.46 4.92 -12.26
CA PHE A 47 0.58 5.43 -10.89
C PHE A 47 -0.76 5.88 -10.35
N THR A 48 -1.55 6.59 -11.16
CA THR A 48 -2.89 7.08 -10.78
C THR A 48 -3.83 5.91 -10.48
N ASP A 49 -3.82 4.87 -11.31
CA ASP A 49 -4.61 3.65 -11.07
C ASP A 49 -4.21 2.95 -9.77
N ARG A 50 -2.90 2.90 -9.46
CA ARG A 50 -2.38 2.30 -8.22
C ARG A 50 -2.72 3.10 -6.99
N GLU A 51 -2.70 4.44 -7.07
CA GLU A 51 -3.13 5.33 -6.00
C GLU A 51 -4.61 5.09 -5.65
N GLN A 52 -5.48 5.04 -6.67
CA GLN A 52 -6.89 4.73 -6.46
C GLN A 52 -7.09 3.35 -5.84
N LEU A 53 -6.42 2.32 -6.39
CA LEU A 53 -6.52 0.95 -5.89
C LEU A 53 -6.04 0.84 -4.43
N ALA A 54 -4.95 1.52 -4.06
CA ALA A 54 -4.47 1.56 -2.68
C ALA A 54 -5.51 2.18 -1.73
N GLY A 55 -6.20 3.24 -2.17
CA GLY A 55 -7.30 3.85 -1.42
C GLY A 55 -8.50 2.91 -1.22
N GLU A 56 -8.90 2.21 -2.28
CA GLU A 56 -9.99 1.22 -2.24
C GLU A 56 -9.67 0.04 -1.33
N LEU A 57 -8.45 -0.51 -1.44
CA LEU A 57 -7.95 -1.57 -0.56
C LEU A 57 -7.93 -1.11 0.89
N SER A 58 -7.42 0.09 1.17
CA SER A 58 -7.39 0.63 2.53
C SER A 58 -8.79 0.74 3.12
N ARG A 59 -9.76 1.25 2.35
CA ARG A 59 -11.14 1.38 2.82
C ARG A 59 -11.79 0.01 3.07
N ALA A 60 -11.57 -0.96 2.18
CA ALA A 60 -12.09 -2.31 2.35
C ALA A 60 -11.49 -2.97 3.60
N MET A 61 -10.17 -2.86 3.78
CA MET A 61 -9.46 -3.39 4.94
C MET A 61 -9.93 -2.76 6.25
N GLU A 62 -10.10 -1.44 6.29
CA GLU A 62 -10.62 -0.69 7.44
C GLU A 62 -12.03 -1.14 7.84
N MET A 63 -12.92 -1.33 6.86
CA MET A 63 -14.33 -1.65 7.13
C MET A 63 -14.60 -3.13 7.42
N THR A 64 -13.75 -4.05 6.94
CA THR A 64 -14.09 -5.48 6.90
C THR A 64 -13.07 -6.39 7.59
N SER A 65 -11.97 -5.86 8.11
CA SER A 65 -11.04 -6.63 8.93
C SER A 65 -11.60 -6.89 10.33
N ILE A 66 -11.29 -8.08 10.88
CA ILE A 66 -11.81 -8.52 12.18
C ILE A 66 -11.15 -7.80 13.36
N CYS A 67 -9.90 -7.34 13.21
CA CYS A 67 -9.13 -6.72 14.29
C CYS A 67 -8.41 -5.44 13.84
N GLY A 68 -7.90 -4.67 14.81
CA GLY A 68 -7.24 -3.40 14.58
C GLY A 68 -6.03 -3.47 13.64
N LEU A 69 -5.25 -4.56 13.67
CA LEU A 69 -4.12 -4.75 12.74
C LEU A 69 -4.58 -4.71 11.29
N GLY A 70 -5.62 -5.49 10.95
CA GLY A 70 -6.13 -5.51 9.59
C GLY A 70 -6.76 -4.18 9.16
N MET A 71 -7.38 -3.47 10.10
CA MET A 71 -7.98 -2.15 9.83
C MET A 71 -6.93 -1.09 9.48
N VAL A 72 -5.71 -1.20 10.02
CA VAL A 72 -4.64 -0.19 9.83
C VAL A 72 -3.51 -0.64 8.91
N ALA A 73 -3.48 -1.90 8.46
CA ALA A 73 -2.36 -2.48 7.72
C ALA A 73 -2.03 -1.74 6.39
N ALA A 74 -3.01 -1.07 5.77
CA ALA A 74 -2.78 -0.26 4.56
C ALA A 74 -2.36 1.19 4.85
N LYS A 75 -2.48 1.65 6.10
CA LYS A 75 -2.26 3.07 6.46
C LYS A 75 -0.85 3.57 6.16
N PRO A 76 0.25 2.83 6.34
CA PRO A 76 1.59 3.35 6.03
C PRO A 76 1.72 3.80 4.57
N PHE A 77 1.30 2.96 3.63
CA PHE A 77 1.34 3.29 2.21
C PHE A 77 0.31 4.36 1.83
N GLN A 78 -0.91 4.29 2.38
CA GLN A 78 -1.95 5.30 2.15
C GLN A 78 -1.50 6.69 2.62
N SER A 79 -0.90 6.80 3.80
CA SER A 79 -0.38 8.06 4.33
C SER A 79 0.78 8.58 3.49
N ALA A 80 1.62 7.70 2.96
CA ALA A 80 2.70 8.08 2.07
C ALA A 80 2.17 8.67 0.74
N LEU A 81 1.15 8.05 0.14
CA LEU A 81 0.45 8.61 -1.02
C LEU A 81 -0.16 9.99 -0.70
N GLN A 82 -0.86 10.12 0.44
CA GLN A 82 -1.55 11.35 0.79
C GLN A 82 -0.62 12.53 1.08
N PHE A 83 0.44 12.31 1.86
CA PHE A 83 1.27 13.41 2.40
C PHE A 83 2.63 13.53 1.72
N PHE A 84 3.08 12.49 1.01
CA PHE A 84 4.40 12.41 0.42
C PHE A 84 4.36 11.96 -1.05
N ALA A 85 3.26 12.21 -1.77
CA ALA A 85 3.08 11.88 -3.18
C ALA A 85 4.28 12.28 -4.06
N ALA A 86 4.89 13.44 -3.80
CA ALA A 86 6.07 13.90 -4.53
C ALA A 86 7.27 12.95 -4.41
N ASP A 87 7.50 12.37 -3.23
CA ASP A 87 8.57 11.38 -3.01
C ASP A 87 8.28 10.06 -3.74
N LEU A 88 7.01 9.62 -3.71
CA LEU A 88 6.57 8.41 -4.41
C LEU A 88 6.70 8.58 -5.93
N ARG A 89 6.34 9.76 -6.45
CA ARG A 89 6.46 10.08 -7.88
C ARG A 89 7.89 10.07 -8.42
N ARG A 90 8.91 10.22 -7.57
CA ARG A 90 10.33 10.08 -7.98
C ARG A 90 10.69 8.66 -8.42
N HIS A 91 9.87 7.68 -8.06
CA HIS A 91 10.06 6.28 -8.42
C HIS A 91 9.20 5.87 -9.63
N VAL A 92 8.37 6.78 -10.14
CA VAL A 92 7.60 6.56 -11.38
C VAL A 92 8.54 6.59 -12.57
N ARG A 93 8.41 5.60 -13.46
CA ARG A 93 9.19 5.48 -14.68
C ARG A 93 8.95 6.68 -15.59
N GLY A 94 10.04 7.36 -15.96
CA GLY A 94 9.99 8.52 -16.86
C GLY A 94 9.89 9.87 -16.17
N ASN A 95 10.05 9.93 -14.85
CA ASN A 95 10.22 11.14 -14.04
C ASN A 95 11.69 11.45 -13.73
#